data_AF-A0A6G0XZ41-F1
#
_entry.id   AF-A0A6G0XZ41-F1
#
_cell.length_a   1.000
_cell.length_b   1.000
_cell.length_c   1.000
_cell.angle_alpha   90.00
_cell.angle_beta   90.00
_cell.angle_gamma   90.00
#
_symmetry.space_group_name_H-M   'P 1'
#
loop_
_entity.id
_entity.type
_entity.pdbx_description
1 polymer ?
#
loop_
_entity_poly.entity_id
_entity_poly.type
_entity_poly.pdbx_seq_one_letter_code
_entity_poly.pdbx_strand_id
1 'polypeptide(L)'
;MNVIGIISIVFFYCLILSVGLWAGKKKHTGNSEEEVMLAGRNIGLFVGIFTMTATWVGGGYINGTAEAIYTSGLLWCQAPFGYALSLVFGGIFFADPMRRQGYVTMLDPLQDCFGERMGGLLFLPALCGEVFWSAGILSALGATLSVIIELDQATSVILSCCIAVFYTIFGGLASVAYTDVIQLFAIFIGL
;
A
#
# COMPACT_ATOMS: atom_id res chain seq x y z
N MET A 1 12.64 -0.90 -27.45
CA MET A 1 12.99 0.13 -26.44
C MET A 1 12.20 1.43 -26.61
N ASN A 2 11.11 1.60 -25.87
CA ASN A 2 10.38 2.87 -25.80
C ASN A 2 11.09 3.86 -24.86
N VAL A 3 12.01 4.65 -25.41
CA VAL A 3 12.80 5.66 -24.66
C VAL A 3 11.90 6.62 -23.88
N ILE A 4 10.74 6.97 -24.43
CA ILE A 4 9.72 7.83 -23.80
C ILE A 4 9.13 7.15 -22.54
N GLY A 5 8.86 5.84 -22.60
CA GLY A 5 8.32 5.09 -21.46
C GLY A 5 9.32 5.00 -20.31
N ILE A 6 10.60 4.78 -20.63
CA ILE A 6 11.68 4.75 -19.64
C ILE A 6 11.82 6.12 -18.95
N ILE A 7 11.83 7.20 -19.72
CA ILE A 7 11.91 8.57 -19.17
C ILE A 7 10.73 8.86 -18.23
N SER A 8 9.50 8.49 -18.62
CA SER A 8 8.32 8.69 -17.78
C SER A 8 8.38 7.88 -16.49
N ILE A 9 8.83 6.63 -16.53
CA ILE A 9 8.97 5.77 -15.35
C ILE A 9 10.05 6.31 -14.40
N VAL A 10 11.22 6.67 -14.93
CA VAL A 10 12.31 7.23 -14.12
C VAL A 10 11.87 8.55 -13.48
N PHE A 11 11.20 9.41 -14.24
CA PHE A 11 10.64 10.66 -13.71
C PHE A 11 9.63 10.39 -12.59
N PHE A 12 8.72 9.43 -12.77
CA PHE A 12 7.73 9.06 -11.77
C PHE A 12 8.37 8.50 -10.49
N TYR A 13 9.35 7.61 -10.62
CA TYR A 13 10.11 7.09 -9.47
C TYR A 13 10.88 8.20 -8.75
N CYS A 14 11.53 9.11 -9.49
CA CYS A 14 12.19 10.27 -8.89
C CYS A 14 11.22 11.19 -8.16
N LEU A 15 10.01 11.38 -8.68
CA LEU A 15 8.97 12.19 -8.05
C LEU A 15 8.50 11.53 -6.74
N ILE A 16 8.19 10.23 -6.75
CA ILE A 16 7.80 9.47 -5.55
C ILE A 16 8.91 9.50 -4.51
N LEU A 17 10.17 9.24 -4.90
CA LEU A 17 11.31 9.30 -4.00
C LEU A 17 11.50 10.70 -3.40
N SER A 18 11.36 11.75 -4.21
CA SER A 18 11.52 13.13 -3.74
C SER A 18 10.43 13.51 -2.74
N VAL A 19 9.17 13.13 -3.00
CA VAL A 19 8.05 13.37 -2.08
C VAL A 19 8.24 12.55 -0.81
N GLY A 20 8.63 11.28 -0.92
CA GLY A 20 8.83 10.40 0.23
C GLY A 20 9.96 10.91 1.13
N LEU A 21 11.08 11.33 0.55
CA LEU A 21 12.20 11.94 1.29
C LEU A 21 11.82 13.28 1.91
N TRP A 22 10.99 14.09 1.24
CA TRP A 22 10.49 15.36 1.79
C TRP A 22 9.54 15.14 2.97
N ALA A 23 8.60 14.19 2.83
CA ALA A 23 7.68 13.79 3.89
C ALA A 23 8.43 13.17 5.09
N GLY A 24 9.46 12.35 4.83
CA GLY A 24 10.35 11.80 5.86
C GLY A 24 11.19 12.85 6.57
N LYS A 25 11.77 13.81 5.83
CA LYS A 25 12.57 14.91 6.42
C LYS A 25 11.78 15.82 7.34
N LYS A 26 10.49 16.06 7.06
CA LYS A 26 9.62 16.87 7.93
C LYS A 26 9.39 16.21 9.32
N LYS A 27 9.75 14.94 9.47
CA LYS A 27 9.46 14.09 10.62
C LYS A 27 10.65 13.88 11.58
N HIS A 28 11.87 14.22 11.18
CA HIS A 28 13.07 14.11 12.02
C HIS A 28 13.10 15.06 13.24
N THR A 29 11.99 15.73 13.56
CA THR A 29 11.86 16.61 14.72
C THR A 29 11.21 15.94 15.93
N GLY A 30 10.64 14.73 15.79
CA GLY A 30 10.01 13.96 16.87
C GLY A 30 10.48 12.50 16.87
N ASN A 31 10.98 12.02 18.01
CA ASN A 31 11.75 10.78 18.15
C ASN A 31 10.89 9.66 18.77
N SER A 32 9.66 9.45 18.29
CA SER A 32 8.73 8.48 18.89
C SER A 32 8.30 7.40 17.88
N GLU A 33 8.38 6.13 18.30
CA GLU A 33 7.92 4.96 17.54
C GLU A 33 6.43 5.07 17.16
N GLU A 34 5.60 5.69 18.01
CA GLU A 34 4.21 6.04 17.67
C GLU A 34 4.13 7.00 16.48
N GLU A 35 5.10 7.89 16.31
CA GLU A 35 5.11 8.80 15.18
C GLU A 35 5.44 8.04 13.89
N VAL A 36 6.38 7.09 13.95
CA VAL A 36 6.74 6.23 12.80
C VAL A 36 5.59 5.26 12.43
N MET A 37 4.97 4.62 13.42
CA MET A 37 3.94 3.59 13.23
C MET A 37 2.51 4.15 13.09
N LEU A 38 2.16 5.23 13.78
CA LEU A 38 0.81 5.82 13.76
C LEU A 38 0.75 7.15 13.01
N ALA A 39 1.88 7.61 12.44
CA ALA A 39 1.99 8.94 11.84
C ALA A 39 1.45 10.05 12.79
N GLY A 40 1.74 9.88 14.09
CA GLY A 40 1.35 10.81 15.15
C GLY A 40 -0.17 10.85 15.43
N ARG A 41 -0.94 9.84 14.97
CA ARG A 41 -2.42 9.75 15.12
C ARG A 41 -3.18 10.95 14.51
N ASN A 42 -2.48 11.73 13.69
CA ASN A 42 -2.95 12.97 13.08
C ASN A 42 -2.91 12.90 11.55
N ILE A 43 -2.94 11.69 10.98
CA ILE A 43 -3.31 11.50 9.58
C ILE A 43 -4.75 11.99 9.46
N GLY A 44 -4.94 13.11 8.76
CA GLY A 44 -6.27 13.61 8.46
C GLY A 44 -7.10 12.52 7.78
N LEU A 45 -8.38 12.42 8.14
CA LEU A 45 -9.29 11.35 7.68
C LEU A 45 -9.28 11.17 6.16
N PHE A 46 -9.12 12.27 5.40
CA PHE A 46 -8.93 12.23 3.95
C PHE A 46 -7.69 11.43 3.52
N VAL A 47 -6.52 11.73 4.09
CA VAL A 47 -5.28 11.02 3.75
C VAL A 47 -5.39 9.55 4.14
N GLY A 48 -6.05 9.24 5.27
CA GLY A 48 -6.33 7.87 5.69
C GLY A 48 -7.19 7.11 4.68
N ILE A 49 -8.29 7.71 4.21
CA ILE A 49 -9.17 7.11 3.19
C ILE A 49 -8.41 6.88 1.88
N PHE A 50 -7.64 7.87 1.43
CA PHE A 50 -6.88 7.75 0.18
C PHE A 50 -5.79 6.68 0.28
N THR A 51 -5.07 6.63 1.40
CA THR A 51 -4.02 5.62 1.64
C THR A 51 -4.62 4.22 1.69
N MET A 52 -5.71 4.02 2.43
CA MET A 52 -6.43 2.74 2.45
C MET A 52 -6.87 2.36 1.05
N THR A 53 -7.50 3.29 0.31
CA THR A 53 -7.96 3.02 -1.06
C THR A 53 -6.77 2.67 -1.97
N ALA A 54 -5.65 3.39 -1.88
CA ALA A 54 -4.45 3.14 -2.68
C ALA A 54 -3.84 1.77 -2.40
N THR A 55 -3.86 1.32 -1.14
CA THR A 55 -3.37 -0.02 -0.76
C THR A 55 -4.16 -1.13 -1.45
N TRP A 56 -5.47 -0.95 -1.63
CA TRP A 56 -6.33 -1.94 -2.30
C TRP A 56 -6.30 -1.80 -3.83
N VAL A 57 -6.23 -0.57 -4.34
CA VAL A 57 -6.20 -0.27 -5.78
C VAL A 57 -4.74 -0.34 -6.29
N GLY A 58 -4.16 -1.54 -6.23
CA GLY A 58 -2.82 -1.82 -6.75
C GLY A 58 -2.80 -2.23 -8.23
N GLY A 59 -1.61 -2.30 -8.82
CA GLY A 59 -1.44 -2.73 -10.21
C GLY A 59 -1.97 -4.15 -10.49
N GLY A 60 -1.87 -5.06 -9.51
CA GLY A 60 -2.46 -6.40 -9.61
C GLY A 60 -4.00 -6.38 -9.63
N TYR A 61 -4.62 -5.50 -8.85
CA TYR A 61 -6.06 -5.32 -8.84
C TYR A 61 -6.58 -4.73 -10.15
N ILE A 62 -5.90 -3.71 -10.69
CA ILE A 62 -6.26 -3.07 -11.95
C ILE A 62 -6.14 -4.06 -13.10
N ASN A 63 -5.00 -4.76 -13.20
CA ASN A 63 -4.77 -5.72 -14.28
C ASN A 63 -5.73 -6.92 -14.18
N GLY A 64 -5.91 -7.48 -12.98
CA GLY A 64 -6.83 -8.60 -12.76
C GLY A 64 -8.29 -8.24 -13.00
N THR A 65 -8.72 -7.04 -12.61
CA THR A 65 -10.09 -6.56 -12.88
C THR A 65 -10.29 -6.29 -14.37
N ALA A 66 -9.30 -5.73 -15.06
CA ALA A 66 -9.36 -5.53 -16.51
C ALA A 66 -9.47 -6.87 -17.26
N GLU A 67 -8.68 -7.88 -16.88
CA GLU A 67 -8.75 -9.23 -17.44
C GLU A 67 -10.11 -9.90 -17.15
N ALA A 68 -10.62 -9.78 -15.93
CA ALA A 68 -11.92 -10.34 -15.53
C ALA A 68 -13.10 -9.69 -16.28
N ILE A 69 -13.08 -8.37 -16.47
CA ILE A 69 -14.11 -7.66 -17.26
C ILE A 69 -14.03 -8.08 -18.73
N TYR A 70 -12.82 -8.21 -19.28
CA TYR A 70 -12.61 -8.60 -20.68
C TYR A 70 -13.11 -10.03 -20.96
N THR A 71 -12.86 -10.97 -20.04
CA THR A 71 -13.24 -12.38 -20.20
C THR A 71 -14.67 -12.69 -19.79
N SER A 72 -15.13 -12.10 -18.69
CA SER A 72 -16.35 -12.53 -17.99
C SER A 72 -17.44 -11.44 -17.92
N GLY A 73 -17.17 -10.26 -18.49
CA GLY A 73 -18.13 -9.15 -18.63
C GLY A 73 -18.22 -8.22 -17.41
N LEU A 74 -18.96 -7.13 -17.58
CA LEU A 74 -19.08 -6.03 -16.59
C LEU A 74 -19.65 -6.46 -15.23
N LEU A 75 -20.33 -7.62 -15.19
CA LEU A 75 -20.96 -8.16 -13.98
C LEU A 75 -19.93 -8.48 -12.87
N TRP A 76 -18.68 -8.76 -13.25
CA TRP A 76 -17.59 -9.04 -12.29
C TRP A 76 -17.00 -7.78 -11.65
N CYS A 77 -17.46 -6.59 -12.02
CA CYS A 77 -17.09 -5.31 -11.40
C CYS A 77 -17.80 -5.06 -10.05
N GLN A 78 -18.13 -6.12 -9.31
CA GLN A 78 -18.69 -6.04 -7.96
C GLN A 78 -17.62 -5.86 -6.87
N ALA A 79 -16.37 -6.24 -7.16
CA ALA A 79 -15.26 -6.18 -6.21
C ALA A 79 -15.05 -4.78 -5.60
N PRO A 80 -15.07 -3.66 -6.36
CA PRO A 80 -14.87 -2.33 -5.78
C PRO A 80 -15.95 -1.95 -4.78
N PHE A 81 -17.21 -2.31 -5.06
CA PHE A 81 -18.34 -2.03 -4.15
C PHE A 81 -18.23 -2.84 -2.86
N GLY A 82 -17.82 -4.11 -2.95
CA GLY A 82 -17.56 -4.96 -1.79
C GLY A 82 -16.46 -4.40 -0.88
N TYR A 83 -15.34 -3.95 -1.47
CA TYR A 83 -14.24 -3.34 -0.72
C TYR A 83 -14.61 -1.99 -0.11
N ALA A 84 -15.30 -1.11 -0.85
CA ALA A 84 -15.75 0.16 -0.31
C ALA A 84 -16.69 -0.04 0.89
N LEU A 85 -17.62 -0.99 0.79
CA LEU A 85 -18.56 -1.30 1.85
C LEU A 85 -17.85 -1.89 3.08
N SER A 86 -16.91 -2.84 2.89
CA SER A 86 -16.16 -3.44 3.99
C SER A 86 -15.26 -2.42 4.71
N LEU A 87 -14.67 -1.47 4.00
CA LEU A 87 -13.88 -0.38 4.60
C LEU A 87 -14.76 0.57 5.41
N VAL A 88 -15.96 0.92 4.91
CA VAL A 88 -16.89 1.79 5.64
C VAL A 88 -17.39 1.11 6.91
N PHE A 89 -17.84 -0.16 6.82
CA PHE A 89 -18.27 -0.91 8.00
C PHE A 89 -17.11 -1.16 8.98
N GLY A 90 -15.94 -1.54 8.46
CA GLY A 90 -14.73 -1.75 9.26
C GLY A 90 -14.32 -0.49 10.01
N GLY A 91 -14.32 0.65 9.33
CA GLY A 91 -14.05 1.96 9.93
C GLY A 91 -15.04 2.33 11.03
N ILE A 92 -16.34 2.21 10.79
CA ILE A 92 -17.36 2.61 11.78
C ILE A 92 -17.36 1.68 13.00
N PHE A 93 -17.25 0.36 12.80
CA PHE A 93 -17.36 -0.60 13.90
C PHE A 93 -16.05 -0.81 14.68
N PHE A 94 -14.90 -0.82 14.00
CA PHE A 94 -13.63 -1.19 14.62
C PHE A 94 -12.71 0.00 14.92
N ALA A 95 -12.80 1.12 14.18
CA ALA A 95 -11.87 2.23 14.40
C ALA A 95 -12.06 2.91 15.77
N ASP A 96 -13.31 3.09 16.22
CA ASP A 96 -13.61 3.72 17.51
C ASP A 96 -13.14 2.88 18.71
N PRO A 97 -13.46 1.57 18.81
CA PRO A 97 -12.92 0.70 19.86
C PRO A 97 -11.40 0.63 19.85
N MET A 98 -10.78 0.49 18.67
CA MET A 98 -9.32 0.40 18.56
C MET A 98 -8.62 1.69 18.99
N ARG A 99 -9.17 2.85 18.60
CA ARG A 99 -8.61 4.15 18.99
C ARG A 99 -8.74 4.43 20.48
N ARG A 100 -9.85 4.02 21.11
CA ARG A 100 -10.08 4.19 22.56
C ARG A 100 -9.15 3.35 23.42
N GLN A 101 -8.81 2.14 22.97
CA GLN A 101 -7.95 1.22 23.73
C GLN A 101 -6.45 1.44 23.47
N GLY A 102 -6.10 2.29 22.50
CA GLY A 102 -4.69 2.60 22.22
C GLY A 102 -3.96 1.52 21.43
N TYR A 103 -4.70 0.59 20.81
CA TYR A 103 -4.12 -0.47 20.00
C TYR A 103 -3.36 0.11 18.80
N VAL A 104 -2.19 -0.48 18.55
CA VAL A 104 -1.28 -0.13 17.46
C VAL A 104 -1.41 -1.14 16.32
N THR A 105 -1.78 -2.39 16.63
CA THR A 105 -2.00 -3.44 15.63
C THR A 105 -3.42 -4.01 15.66
N MET A 106 -3.87 -4.58 14.53
CA MET A 106 -5.11 -5.36 14.46
C MET A 106 -5.09 -6.63 15.32
N LEU A 107 -3.91 -7.08 15.74
CA LEU A 107 -3.76 -8.26 16.59
C LEU A 107 -3.81 -7.94 18.09
N ASP A 108 -3.64 -6.69 18.50
CA ASP A 108 -3.64 -6.32 19.92
C ASP A 108 -4.96 -6.68 20.64
N PRO A 109 -6.17 -6.46 20.06
CA PRO A 109 -7.42 -6.91 20.69
C PRO A 109 -7.50 -8.43 20.83
N LEU A 110 -6.90 -9.17 19.89
CA LEU A 110 -6.85 -10.64 19.92
C LEU A 110 -5.83 -11.13 20.95
N GLN A 111 -4.72 -10.40 21.12
CA GLN A 111 -3.73 -10.66 22.14
C GLN A 111 -4.30 -10.44 23.55
N ASP A 112 -5.13 -9.40 23.75
CA ASP A 112 -5.78 -9.13 25.02
C ASP A 112 -6.90 -10.14 25.34
N CYS A 113 -7.66 -10.60 24.34
CA CYS A 113 -8.69 -11.62 24.55
C CYS A 113 -8.15 -13.05 24.72
N PHE A 114 -7.10 -13.44 23.98
CA PHE A 114 -6.63 -14.84 23.92
C PHE A 114 -5.25 -15.07 24.57
N GLY A 115 -4.61 -14.01 25.08
CA GLY A 115 -3.30 -14.04 25.71
C GLY A 115 -2.13 -13.98 24.71
N GLU A 116 -0.95 -13.59 25.22
CA GLU A 116 0.27 -13.36 24.44
C GLU A 116 0.69 -14.54 23.54
N ARG A 117 0.47 -15.78 24.01
CA ARG A 117 0.78 -16.99 23.22
C ARG A 117 -0.09 -17.12 21.98
N MET A 118 -1.37 -16.80 22.08
CA MET A 118 -2.29 -16.86 20.93
C MET A 118 -2.10 -15.65 20.01
N GLY A 119 -1.78 -14.48 20.55
CA GLY A 119 -1.41 -13.29 19.75
C GLY A 119 -0.20 -13.57 18.85
N GLY A 120 0.88 -14.15 19.40
CA GLY A 120 2.07 -14.52 18.62
C GLY A 120 1.80 -15.62 17.58
N LEU A 121 0.86 -16.53 17.85
CA LEU A 121 0.51 -17.60 16.91
C LEU A 121 -0.39 -17.10 15.76
N LEU A 122 -1.28 -16.14 16.04
CA LEU A 122 -2.11 -15.46 15.03
C LEU A 122 -1.31 -14.48 14.18
N PHE A 123 -0.18 -13.98 14.68
CA PHE A 123 0.74 -13.14 13.92
C PHE A 123 1.40 -13.86 12.75
N LEU A 124 1.73 -15.15 12.90
CA LEU A 124 2.38 -15.94 11.84
C LEU A 124 1.56 -16.02 10.55
N PRO A 125 0.27 -16.44 10.57
CA PRO A 125 -0.59 -16.41 9.39
C PRO A 125 -0.75 -15.01 8.80
N ALA A 126 -0.91 -13.98 9.63
CA ALA A 126 -1.08 -12.60 9.18
C ALA A 126 0.17 -12.11 8.43
N LEU A 127 1.36 -12.35 8.99
CA LEU A 127 2.64 -12.05 8.34
C LEU A 127 2.77 -12.77 7.00
N CYS A 128 2.49 -14.08 6.98
CA CYS A 128 2.56 -14.85 5.74
C CYS A 128 1.61 -14.29 4.68
N GLY A 129 0.37 -13.92 5.06
CA GLY A 129 -0.60 -13.30 4.18
C GLY A 129 -0.09 -11.99 3.56
N GLU A 130 0.45 -11.10 4.40
CA GLU A 130 1.01 -9.82 3.95
C GLU A 130 2.24 -10.00 3.04
N VAL A 131 3.11 -10.98 3.34
CA VAL A 131 4.27 -11.31 2.52
C VAL A 131 3.84 -11.85 1.15
N PHE A 132 2.86 -12.76 1.09
CA PHE A 132 2.33 -13.27 -0.18
C PHE A 132 1.61 -12.20 -0.98
N TRP A 133 0.83 -11.34 -0.32
CA TRP A 133 0.15 -10.22 -0.97
C TRP A 133 1.15 -9.23 -1.57
N SER A 134 2.15 -8.83 -0.79
CA SER A 134 3.23 -7.92 -1.24
C SER A 134 4.02 -8.53 -2.39
N ALA A 135 4.34 -9.83 -2.33
CA ALA A 135 5.02 -10.54 -3.42
C ALA A 135 4.17 -10.57 -4.70
N GLY A 136 2.85 -10.76 -4.57
CA GLY A 136 1.90 -10.72 -5.69
C GLY A 136 1.87 -9.34 -6.37
N ILE A 137 1.82 -8.26 -5.58
CA ILE A 137 1.85 -6.88 -6.09
C ILE A 137 3.19 -6.59 -6.78
N LEU A 138 4.32 -6.95 -6.16
CA LEU A 138 5.65 -6.79 -6.75
C LEU A 138 5.81 -7.56 -8.05
N SER A 139 5.25 -8.77 -8.14
CA SER A 139 5.23 -9.58 -9.35
C SER A 139 4.41 -8.92 -10.47
N ALA A 140 3.21 -8.42 -10.16
CA ALA A 140 2.37 -7.69 -11.11
C ALA A 140 3.05 -6.40 -11.61
N LEU A 141 3.71 -5.67 -10.71
CA LEU A 141 4.49 -4.48 -11.04
C LEU A 141 5.70 -4.82 -11.92
N GLY A 142 6.38 -5.92 -11.64
CA GLY A 142 7.47 -6.44 -12.47
C GLY A 142 7.01 -6.89 -13.86
N ALA A 143 5.84 -7.52 -13.96
CA ALA A 143 5.25 -7.93 -15.24
C ALA A 143 4.93 -6.72 -16.13
N THR A 144 4.31 -5.68 -15.57
CA THR A 144 4.01 -4.43 -16.30
C THR A 144 5.30 -3.70 -16.73
N LEU A 145 6.32 -3.64 -15.87
CA LEU A 145 7.62 -3.06 -16.22
C LEU A 145 8.37 -3.86 -17.29
N SER A 146 8.32 -5.19 -17.26
CA SER A 146 8.97 -6.04 -18.26
C SER A 146 8.39 -5.81 -19.66
N VAL A 147 7.08 -5.63 -19.78
CA VAL A 147 6.41 -5.29 -21.05
C VAL A 147 6.84 -3.92 -21.58
N ILE A 148 7.05 -2.93 -20.71
CA ILE A 148 7.39 -1.55 -21.12
C ILE A 148 8.88 -1.41 -21.45
N ILE A 149 9.75 -2.07 -20.69
CA ILE A 149 11.20 -1.86 -20.75
C ILE A 149 11.91 -2.93 -21.62
N GLU A 150 11.23 -4.00 -22.05
CA GLU A 150 11.82 -5.16 -22.74
C GLU A 150 12.99 -5.79 -21.94
N LEU A 151 12.99 -5.60 -20.62
CA LEU A 151 13.96 -6.17 -19.69
C LEU A 151 13.43 -7.48 -19.11
N ASP A 152 14.37 -8.35 -18.72
CA ASP A 152 14.07 -9.58 -18.01
C ASP A 152 13.25 -9.30 -16.74
N GLN A 153 12.18 -10.08 -16.56
CA GLN A 153 11.16 -9.86 -15.53
C GLN A 153 11.78 -9.88 -14.12
N ALA A 154 12.76 -10.75 -13.88
CA ALA A 154 13.44 -10.85 -12.59
C ALA A 154 14.19 -9.56 -12.23
N THR A 155 14.86 -8.94 -13.20
CA THR A 155 15.65 -7.71 -12.97
C THR A 155 14.73 -6.51 -12.66
N SER A 156 13.59 -6.42 -13.33
CA SER A 156 12.59 -5.36 -13.12
C SER A 156 11.92 -5.45 -11.74
N VAL A 157 11.63 -6.68 -11.28
CA VAL A 157 11.09 -6.92 -9.93
C VAL A 157 12.10 -6.52 -8.86
N ILE A 158 13.37 -6.93 -8.99
CA ILE A 158 14.42 -6.65 -7.99
C ILE A 158 14.64 -5.14 -7.86
N LEU A 159 14.76 -4.42 -8.97
CA LEU A 159 14.97 -2.97 -8.96
C LEU A 159 13.82 -2.24 -8.25
N SER A 160 12.57 -2.60 -8.58
CA SER A 160 11.38 -1.99 -7.99
C SER A 160 11.26 -2.31 -6.49
N CYS A 161 11.58 -3.55 -6.10
CA CYS A 161 11.65 -3.97 -4.70
C CYS A 161 12.69 -3.13 -3.92
N CYS A 162 13.90 -2.98 -4.45
CA CYS A 162 14.94 -2.18 -3.80
C CYS A 162 14.51 -0.72 -3.59
N ILE A 163 13.89 -0.09 -4.59
CA ILE A 163 13.38 1.28 -4.46
C ILE A 163 12.26 1.34 -3.41
N ALA A 164 11.34 0.39 -3.44
CA ALA A 164 10.22 0.30 -2.50
C ALA A 164 10.68 0.18 -1.04
N VAL A 165 11.60 -0.74 -0.79
CA VAL A 165 12.21 -0.94 0.54
C VAL A 165 12.94 0.33 0.98
N PHE A 166 13.71 0.95 0.09
CA PHE A 166 14.49 2.14 0.43
C PHE A 166 13.59 3.30 0.88
N TYR A 167 12.57 3.67 0.11
CA TYR A 167 11.71 4.81 0.50
C TYR A 167 10.85 4.48 1.74
N THR A 168 10.48 3.21 1.94
CA THR A 168 9.68 2.79 3.10
C THR A 168 10.48 2.90 4.40
N ILE A 169 11.74 2.44 4.40
CA ILE A 169 12.64 2.52 5.57
C ILE A 169 12.90 3.98 5.96
N PHE A 170 13.16 4.86 4.99
CA PHE A 170 13.50 6.25 5.27
C PHE A 170 12.28 7.15 5.55
N GLY A 171 11.08 6.75 5.11
CA GLY A 171 9.89 7.60 5.16
C GLY A 171 8.89 7.31 6.29
N GLY A 172 8.80 6.06 6.75
CA GLY A 172 7.77 5.60 7.69
C GLY A 172 6.32 5.76 7.15
N LEU A 173 5.32 5.47 7.99
CA LEU A 173 3.92 5.36 7.53
C LEU A 173 3.33 6.67 6.96
N ALA A 174 3.82 7.82 7.44
CA ALA A 174 3.40 9.12 6.91
C ALA A 174 3.91 9.34 5.47
N SER A 175 5.17 9.00 5.18
CA SER A 175 5.70 9.09 3.83
C SER A 175 4.94 8.18 2.88
N VAL A 176 4.64 6.96 3.30
CA VAL A 176 3.85 6.00 2.51
C VAL A 176 2.47 6.58 2.21
N ALA A 177 1.77 7.11 3.22
CA ALA A 177 0.46 7.72 3.04
C ALA A 177 0.47 8.89 2.03
N TYR A 178 1.49 9.76 2.06
CA TYR A 178 1.61 10.85 1.08
C TYR A 178 1.97 10.34 -0.32
N THR A 179 2.85 9.35 -0.45
CA THR A 179 3.17 8.75 -1.75
C THR A 179 1.96 8.03 -2.35
N ASP A 180 1.15 7.38 -1.53
CA ASP A 180 -0.06 6.66 -1.93
C ASP A 180 -1.12 7.58 -2.52
N VAL A 181 -1.33 8.76 -1.91
CA VAL A 181 -2.26 9.78 -2.45
C VAL A 181 -1.83 10.23 -3.85
N ILE A 182 -0.53 10.47 -4.05
CA ILE A 182 0.00 10.89 -5.35
C ILE A 182 -0.09 9.75 -6.37
N GLN A 183 0.23 8.53 -5.96
CA GLN A 183 0.12 7.34 -6.81
C GLN A 183 -1.31 7.13 -7.27
N LEU A 184 -2.29 7.22 -6.36
CA LEU A 184 -3.71 7.09 -6.70
C LEU A 184 -4.15 8.18 -7.68
N PHE A 185 -3.71 9.43 -7.46
CA PHE A 185 -4.03 10.53 -8.38
C PHE A 185 -3.42 10.33 -9.77
N ALA A 186 -2.18 9.82 -9.83
CA ALA A 186 -1.51 9.51 -11.09
C ALA A 186 -2.19 8.35 -11.83
N ILE A 187 -2.65 7.31 -11.11
CA ILE A 187 -3.46 6.24 -11.69
C ILE A 187 -4.75 6.81 -12.28
N PHE A 188 -5.43 7.71 -11.57
CA PHE A 188 -6.69 8.30 -12.03
C PHE A 188 -6.53 9.17 -13.30
N ILE A 189 -5.38 9.83 -13.48
CA ILE A 189 -5.06 10.60 -14.69
C ILE A 189 -4.58 9.69 -15.83
N GLY A 190 -3.88 8.60 -15.49
CA GLY A 190 -3.29 7.68 -16.45
C GLY A 190 -4.25 6.66 -17.05
N LEU A 191 -5.39 6.41 -16.41
CA LEU A 191 -6.48 5.54 -16.88
C LEU A 191 -7.46 6.31 -17.77
#